data_AF-A0A975CK71-F1
#
_entry.id   AF-A0A975CK71-F1
#
_cell.length_a   1.000
_cell.length_b   1.000
_cell.length_c   1.000
_cell.angle_alpha   90.00
_cell.angle_beta   90.00
_cell.angle_gamma   90.00
#
_symmetry.space_group_name_H-M   'P 1'
#
loop_
_entity.id
_entity.type
_entity.pdbx_description
1 polymer ?
#
loop_
_entity_poly.entity_id
_entity_poly.type
_entity_poly.pdbx_seq_one_letter_code
_entity_poly.pdbx_strand_id
1 'polypeptide(L)'
;MRPFTPDDVPAKIGGPMPHELPIQLRQLLVMVNGSRSVRELLSMGLRGVELASFDMLSQRGLIHRASAGAPPVRAAMPAPAQTAAPPQAAAPRRRGLSEARFAAIDVLLDLSTQDFAARPWVERMENARSVEALMVEVEAFLQSPLGAKHPGLHATLRRVLG
;
A
#
# COMPACT_ATOMS: atom_id res chain seq x y z
N MET A 1 -26.94 6.23 -18.62
CA MET A 1 -25.53 6.46 -18.22
C MET A 1 -24.67 6.34 -19.47
N ARG A 2 -23.69 7.23 -19.69
CA ARG A 2 -22.78 7.12 -20.84
C ARG A 2 -21.80 5.95 -20.60
N PRO A 3 -21.38 5.20 -21.64
CA PRO A 3 -20.40 4.11 -21.49
C PRO A 3 -19.01 4.63 -21.14
N PHE A 4 -18.20 3.88 -20.38
CA PHE A 4 -16.82 4.25 -20.04
C PHE A 4 -15.95 4.28 -21.30
N THR A 5 -15.08 5.27 -21.39
CA THR A 5 -14.10 5.41 -22.46
C THR A 5 -12.70 5.13 -21.91
N PRO A 6 -11.72 4.76 -22.76
CA PRO A 6 -10.37 4.45 -22.31
C PRO A 6 -9.68 5.60 -21.56
N ASP A 7 -10.07 6.84 -21.84
CA ASP A 7 -9.50 8.06 -21.26
C ASP A 7 -10.21 8.50 -19.97
N ASP A 8 -11.30 7.83 -19.59
CA ASP A 8 -12.00 8.12 -18.34
C ASP A 8 -11.18 7.68 -17.13
N VAL A 9 -11.25 8.48 -16.05
CA VAL A 9 -10.62 8.17 -14.78
C VAL A 9 -11.69 7.67 -13.80
N PRO A 10 -11.81 6.36 -13.57
CA PRO A 10 -12.73 5.82 -12.60
C PRO A 10 -12.26 6.14 -11.18
N ALA A 11 -13.21 6.51 -10.32
CA ALA A 11 -12.99 6.72 -8.90
C ALA A 11 -13.97 5.86 -8.10
N LYS A 12 -13.51 5.24 -7.00
CA LYS A 12 -14.37 4.45 -6.12
C LYS A 12 -15.40 5.33 -5.43
N ILE A 13 -16.65 4.85 -5.40
CA ILE A 13 -17.67 5.36 -4.48
C ILE A 13 -17.47 4.58 -3.18
N GLY A 14 -17.18 5.28 -2.08
CA GLY A 14 -16.97 4.63 -0.78
C GLY A 14 -18.21 3.83 -0.34
N GLY A 15 -18.01 2.62 0.17
CA GLY A 15 -19.09 1.73 0.60
C GLY A 15 -18.63 0.30 0.87
N PRO A 16 -19.49 -0.55 1.47
CA PRO A 16 -19.16 -1.95 1.72
C PRO A 16 -18.99 -2.72 0.41
N MET A 17 -17.92 -3.51 0.32
CA MET A 17 -17.57 -4.23 -0.91
C MET A 17 -18.47 -5.46 -1.07
N PRO A 18 -19.27 -5.58 -2.16
CA PRO A 18 -20.20 -6.69 -2.30
C PRO A 18 -19.44 -8.00 -2.51
N HIS A 19 -19.76 -9.01 -1.70
CA HIS A 19 -19.09 -10.32 -1.71
C HIS A 19 -19.37 -11.13 -2.99
N GLU A 20 -20.45 -10.82 -3.70
CA GLU A 20 -20.91 -11.51 -4.91
C GLU A 20 -20.16 -11.07 -6.19
N LEU A 21 -19.19 -10.17 -6.09
CA LEU A 21 -18.40 -9.76 -7.26
C LEU A 21 -17.36 -10.82 -7.65
N PRO A 22 -17.19 -11.09 -8.96
CA PRO A 22 -16.06 -11.84 -9.48
C PRO A 22 -14.74 -11.29 -8.94
N ILE A 23 -13.80 -12.20 -8.64
CA ILE A 23 -12.52 -11.84 -8.01
C ILE A 23 -11.72 -10.81 -8.83
N GLN A 24 -11.87 -10.85 -10.16
CA GLN A 24 -11.25 -9.93 -11.11
C GLN A 24 -11.80 -8.51 -10.95
N LEU A 25 -13.12 -8.36 -10.75
CA LEU A 25 -13.75 -7.06 -10.53
C LEU A 25 -13.41 -6.49 -9.15
N ARG A 26 -13.19 -7.36 -8.16
CA ARG A 26 -12.70 -6.96 -6.84
C ARG A 26 -11.27 -6.42 -6.91
N GLN A 27 -10.39 -7.10 -7.64
CA GLN A 27 -9.03 -6.62 -7.90
C GLN A 27 -9.04 -5.30 -8.66
N LEU A 28 -9.87 -5.20 -9.70
CA LEU A 28 -10.06 -3.94 -10.42
C LEU A 28 -10.50 -2.83 -9.47
N LEU A 29 -11.50 -3.07 -8.62
CA LEU A 29 -11.92 -2.10 -7.63
C LEU A 29 -10.74 -1.67 -6.78
N VAL A 30 -9.97 -2.58 -6.17
CA VAL A 30 -8.78 -2.24 -5.36
C VAL A 30 -7.86 -1.26 -6.09
N MET A 31 -7.64 -1.45 -7.39
CA MET A 31 -6.77 -0.61 -8.23
C MET A 31 -7.40 0.73 -8.65
N VAL A 32 -8.72 0.83 -8.70
CA VAL A 32 -9.45 2.08 -8.96
C VAL A 32 -9.27 3.01 -7.75
N ASN A 33 -8.59 4.13 -7.96
CA ASN A 33 -8.29 5.15 -6.94
C ASN A 33 -8.58 6.58 -7.40
N GLY A 34 -9.13 6.78 -8.60
CA GLY A 34 -9.37 8.11 -9.16
C GLY A 34 -8.13 8.79 -9.74
N SER A 35 -7.01 8.08 -9.92
CA SER A 35 -5.78 8.65 -10.48
C SER A 35 -5.34 8.04 -11.81
N ARG A 36 -5.82 6.85 -12.16
CA ARG A 36 -5.44 6.13 -13.39
C ARG A 36 -6.61 6.06 -14.36
N SER A 37 -6.33 6.23 -15.64
CA SER A 37 -7.31 6.06 -16.72
C SER A 37 -7.71 4.59 -16.90
N VAL A 38 -8.87 4.34 -17.49
CA VAL A 38 -9.32 2.98 -17.86
C VAL A 38 -8.27 2.27 -18.74
N ARG A 39 -7.62 2.99 -19.67
CA ARG A 39 -6.56 2.46 -20.52
C ARG A 39 -5.36 1.96 -19.71
N GLU A 40 -4.90 2.75 -18.74
CA GLU A 40 -3.81 2.35 -17.84
C GLU A 40 -4.22 1.14 -16.99
N LEU A 41 -5.46 1.12 -16.50
CA LEU A 41 -5.99 0.00 -15.72
C LEU A 41 -6.06 -1.30 -16.53
N LEU A 42 -6.46 -1.23 -17.80
CA LEU A 42 -6.47 -2.37 -18.72
C LEU A 42 -5.06 -2.84 -19.08
N SER A 43 -4.11 -1.90 -19.24
CA SER A 43 -2.72 -2.21 -19.59
C SER A 43 -1.97 -3.00 -18.51
N MET A 44 -2.46 -3.00 -17.26
CA MET A 44 -1.90 -3.80 -16.17
C MET A 44 -2.20 -5.30 -16.26
N GLY A 45 -2.91 -5.75 -17.30
CA GLY A 45 -3.01 -7.18 -17.63
C GLY A 45 -3.93 -7.99 -16.71
N LEU A 46 -4.94 -7.35 -16.09
CA LEU A 46 -5.97 -8.04 -15.33
C LEU A 46 -6.77 -8.98 -16.26
N ARG A 47 -6.56 -10.29 -16.12
CA ARG A 47 -7.27 -11.28 -16.93
C ARG A 47 -8.78 -11.19 -16.68
N GLY A 48 -9.57 -11.07 -17.74
CA GLY A 48 -11.04 -11.02 -17.67
C GLY A 48 -11.60 -9.66 -17.26
N VAL A 49 -10.80 -8.60 -17.29
CA VAL A 49 -11.26 -7.22 -17.15
C VAL A 49 -11.32 -6.56 -18.53
N GLU A 50 -12.49 -6.09 -18.91
CA GLU A 50 -12.74 -5.42 -20.18
C GLU A 50 -13.37 -4.05 -19.92
N LEU A 51 -13.51 -3.22 -20.96
CA LEU A 51 -14.15 -1.91 -20.86
C LEU A 51 -15.56 -2.01 -20.22
N ALA A 52 -16.32 -3.04 -20.59
CA ALA A 52 -17.66 -3.32 -20.04
C ALA A 52 -17.67 -3.60 -18.53
N SER A 53 -16.54 -4.03 -17.95
CA SER A 53 -16.39 -4.24 -16.51
C SER A 53 -16.53 -2.92 -15.72
N PHE A 54 -16.06 -1.81 -16.29
CA PHE A 54 -16.17 -0.49 -15.66
C PHE A 54 -17.61 0.03 -15.70
N ASP A 55 -18.32 -0.20 -16.81
CA ASP A 55 -19.74 0.11 -16.90
C ASP A 55 -20.56 -0.69 -15.88
N MET A 56 -20.28 -1.98 -15.72
CA MET A 56 -20.95 -2.83 -14.72
C MET A 56 -20.70 -2.34 -13.28
N LEU A 57 -19.44 -1.99 -12.95
CA LEU A 57 -19.10 -1.45 -11.63
C LEU A 57 -19.77 -0.09 -11.38
N SER A 58 -19.94 0.72 -12.42
CA SER A 58 -20.60 2.02 -12.30
C SER A 58 -22.10 1.90 -12.14
N GLN A 59 -22.75 0.99 -12.87
CA GLN A 59 -24.16 0.67 -12.68
C GLN A 59 -24.45 0.12 -11.28
N ARG A 60 -23.50 -0.62 -10.69
CA ARG A 60 -23.58 -1.09 -9.30
C ARG A 60 -23.26 -0.02 -8.27
N GLY A 61 -22.99 1.22 -8.69
CA GLY A 61 -22.69 2.33 -7.79
C GLY A 61 -21.37 2.18 -7.04
N LEU A 62 -20.42 1.40 -7.58
CA LEU A 62 -19.13 1.14 -6.94
C LEU A 62 -18.03 2.07 -7.46
N ILE A 63 -18.17 2.56 -8.68
CA ILE A 63 -17.28 3.56 -9.27
C ILE A 63 -18.10 4.66 -9.95
N HIS A 64 -17.58 5.89 -9.89
CA HIS A 64 -18.06 6.97 -10.72
C HIS A 64 -16.95 7.45 -11.65
N ARG A 65 -17.37 8.16 -12.69
CA ARG A 65 -16.46 8.87 -13.57
C ARG A 65 -16.04 10.15 -12.84
N ALA A 66 -14.76 10.30 -12.53
CA ALA A 66 -14.27 11.57 -12.01
C ALA A 66 -14.25 12.55 -13.18
N SER A 67 -15.25 13.42 -13.27
CA SER A 67 -15.23 14.52 -14.23
C SER A 67 -14.02 15.39 -13.90
N ALA A 68 -13.16 15.64 -14.90
CA ALA A 68 -12.03 16.56 -14.79
C ALA A 68 -12.54 17.92 -14.31
N GLY A 69 -12.43 18.19 -13.01
CA GLY A 69 -12.99 19.40 -12.38
C GLY A 69 -13.63 19.17 -11.00
N ALA A 70 -13.88 17.94 -10.56
CA ALA A 70 -14.31 17.71 -9.18
C ALA A 70 -13.08 17.67 -8.24
N PRO A 71 -13.03 18.50 -7.18
CA PRO A 71 -11.94 18.44 -6.21
C PRO A 71 -11.88 17.03 -5.61
N PRO A 72 -10.67 16.49 -5.35
CA PRO A 72 -10.56 15.18 -4.75
C PRO A 72 -11.36 15.19 -3.46
N VAL A 73 -12.36 14.30 -3.36
CA VAL A 73 -13.10 14.07 -2.13
C VAL A 73 -12.09 13.49 -1.15
N ARG A 74 -11.42 14.41 -0.45
CA ARG A 74 -10.67 14.14 0.76
C ARG A 74 -11.66 13.46 1.69
N ALA A 75 -11.46 12.16 1.89
CA ALA A 75 -11.91 11.53 3.12
C ALA A 75 -11.50 12.46 4.27
N ALA A 76 -12.48 12.85 5.09
CA ALA A 76 -12.32 13.84 6.14
C ALA A 76 -11.15 13.46 7.07
N MET A 77 -9.98 14.04 6.81
CA MET A 77 -8.97 14.26 7.82
C MET A 77 -9.36 15.55 8.54
N PRO A 78 -9.46 15.57 9.88
CA PRO A 78 -9.62 16.82 10.60
C PRO A 78 -8.41 17.70 10.29
N ALA A 79 -8.68 18.91 9.81
CA ALA A 79 -7.67 19.91 9.49
C ALA A 79 -6.97 20.39 10.77
N PRO A 80 -5.62 20.40 10.84
CA PRO A 80 -4.95 21.27 11.79
C PRO A 80 -4.91 22.68 11.21
N ALA A 81 -5.50 23.60 11.96
CA ALA A 81 -5.41 25.03 11.73
C ALA A 81 -3.93 25.46 11.62
N GLN A 82 -3.66 26.32 10.65
CA GLN A 82 -2.39 27.01 10.53
C GLN A 82 -2.23 27.94 11.72
N THR A 83 -1.28 27.62 12.60
CA THR A 83 -0.70 28.59 13.51
C THR A 83 0.80 28.59 13.26
N ALA A 84 1.30 29.70 12.73
CA ALA A 84 2.72 29.96 12.57
C ALA A 84 3.39 30.15 13.94
N ALA A 85 4.58 29.53 14.12
CA ALA A 85 5.71 29.85 15.03
C ALA A 85 6.32 28.58 15.70
N PRO A 86 7.52 28.66 16.30
CA PRO A 86 8.88 28.71 15.73
C PRO A 86 9.57 27.30 15.84
N PRO A 87 10.86 27.09 15.52
CA PRO A 87 11.41 25.75 15.30
C PRO A 87 11.59 25.03 16.64
N GLN A 88 10.65 24.14 16.99
CA GLN A 88 10.82 23.24 18.12
C GLN A 88 11.32 21.88 17.62
N ALA A 89 12.39 21.45 18.28
CA ALA A 89 13.17 20.25 18.06
C ALA A 89 12.32 19.04 17.60
N ALA A 90 12.83 18.37 16.57
CA ALA A 90 12.28 17.13 16.03
C ALA A 90 12.13 16.07 17.12
N ALA A 91 10.93 15.96 17.70
CA ALA A 91 10.53 14.76 18.41
C ALA A 91 10.48 13.61 17.39
N PRO A 92 11.07 12.43 17.68
CA PRO A 92 11.09 11.32 16.75
C PRO A 92 9.64 10.94 16.44
N ARG A 93 9.25 11.08 15.16
CA ARG A 93 7.97 10.57 14.67
C ARG A 93 7.93 9.09 15.04
N ARG A 94 7.07 8.73 16.00
CA ARG A 94 6.82 7.32 16.33
C ARG A 94 6.31 6.65 15.05
N ARG A 95 7.21 5.96 14.36
CA ARG A 95 6.91 5.25 13.11
C ARG A 95 5.79 4.27 13.39
N GLY A 96 4.72 4.35 12.59
CA GLY A 96 3.63 3.38 12.70
C GLY A 96 4.13 1.98 12.36
N LEU A 97 3.54 0.95 12.99
CA LEU A 97 3.91 -0.45 12.79
C LEU A 97 4.03 -0.83 11.30
N SER A 98 3.08 -0.40 10.48
CA SER A 98 3.07 -0.70 9.05
C SER A 98 4.27 -0.08 8.31
N GLU A 99 4.69 1.13 8.69
CA GLU A 99 5.86 1.80 8.09
C GLU A 99 7.15 1.10 8.51
N ALA A 100 7.27 0.74 9.78
CA ALA A 100 8.42 0.00 10.31
C ALA A 100 8.54 -1.40 9.66
N ARG A 101 7.42 -2.12 9.49
CA ARG A 101 7.39 -3.41 8.80
C ARG A 101 7.82 -3.28 7.35
N PHE A 102 7.24 -2.32 6.62
CA PHE A 102 7.53 -2.14 5.21
C PHE A 102 9.03 -1.86 5.00
N ALA A 103 9.59 -0.95 5.80
CA ALA A 103 11.00 -0.61 5.70
C ALA A 103 11.94 -1.76 6.15
N ALA A 104 11.55 -2.60 7.12
CA ALA A 104 12.34 -3.77 7.51
C ALA A 104 12.32 -4.85 6.42
N ILE A 105 11.15 -5.08 5.81
CA ILE A 105 10.96 -6.04 4.72
C ILE A 105 11.69 -5.56 3.45
N ASP A 106 11.65 -4.27 3.14
CA ASP A 106 12.35 -3.67 1.99
C ASP A 106 13.86 -3.96 2.03
N VAL A 107 14.48 -3.80 3.21
CA VAL A 107 15.90 -4.11 3.42
C VAL A 107 16.20 -5.60 3.22
N LEU A 108 15.25 -6.49 3.55
CA LEU A 108 15.41 -7.94 3.40
C LEU A 108 14.99 -8.46 2.02
N LEU A 109 14.22 -7.68 1.25
CA LEU A 109 13.75 -8.07 -0.07
C LEU A 109 14.94 -8.24 -1.01
N ASP A 110 15.86 -7.28 -1.04
CA ASP A 110 17.11 -7.38 -1.80
C ASP A 110 17.90 -8.64 -1.43
N LEU A 111 17.98 -8.96 -0.13
CA LEU A 111 18.65 -10.16 0.34
C LEU A 111 17.91 -11.44 -0.08
N SER A 112 16.58 -11.45 -0.04
CA SER A 112 15.75 -12.60 -0.39
C SER A 112 15.75 -12.98 -1.86
N THR A 113 16.15 -12.05 -2.73
CA THR A 113 16.39 -12.35 -4.15
C THR A 113 17.70 -13.10 -4.39
N GLN A 114 18.67 -12.97 -3.47
CA GLN A 114 20.00 -13.56 -3.59
C GLN A 114 20.15 -14.82 -2.74
N ASP A 115 19.52 -14.86 -1.56
CA ASP A 115 19.53 -16.00 -0.66
C ASP A 115 18.10 -16.35 -0.21
N PHE A 116 17.62 -17.51 -0.65
CA PHE A 116 16.29 -18.01 -0.31
C PHE A 116 16.09 -18.23 1.20
N ALA A 117 17.19 -18.36 1.98
CA ALA A 117 17.15 -18.46 3.42
C ALA A 117 16.63 -17.18 4.12
N ALA A 118 16.55 -16.04 3.41
CA ALA A 118 15.97 -14.80 3.94
C ALA A 118 14.42 -14.80 3.93
N ARG A 119 13.77 -15.63 3.09
CA ARG A 119 12.30 -15.64 2.94
C ARG A 119 11.54 -15.92 4.23
N PRO A 120 11.94 -16.89 5.07
CA PRO A 120 11.27 -17.11 6.36
C PRO A 120 11.36 -15.91 7.30
N TRP A 121 12.39 -15.06 7.17
CA TRP A 121 12.53 -13.86 8.00
C TRP A 121 11.62 -12.73 7.52
N VAL A 122 11.47 -12.59 6.20
CA VAL A 122 10.49 -11.65 5.60
C VAL A 122 9.08 -12.00 6.07
N GLU A 123 8.68 -13.27 6.00
CA GLU A 123 7.37 -13.73 6.47
C GLU A 123 7.15 -13.48 7.96
N ARG A 124 8.15 -13.71 8.82
CA ARG A 124 8.05 -13.43 10.26
C ARG A 124 7.85 -11.95 10.55
N MET A 125 8.63 -11.08 9.90
CA MET A 125 8.51 -9.62 10.04
C MET A 125 7.15 -9.11 9.51
N GLU A 126 6.64 -9.71 8.42
CA GLU A 126 5.29 -9.44 7.89
C GLU A 126 4.17 -9.96 8.81
N ASN A 127 4.45 -10.88 9.73
CA ASN A 127 3.46 -11.41 10.70
C ASN A 127 3.55 -10.79 12.11
N ALA A 128 4.60 -10.04 12.44
CA ALA A 128 4.76 -9.33 13.71
C ALA A 128 3.65 -8.30 14.03
N ARG A 129 2.78 -8.57 15.02
CA ARG A 129 1.57 -7.75 15.29
C ARG A 129 1.80 -6.44 16.06
N SER A 130 3.03 -6.17 16.49
CA SER A 130 3.40 -4.94 17.20
C SER A 130 4.82 -4.51 16.83
N VAL A 131 5.20 -3.27 17.18
CA VAL A 131 6.55 -2.75 16.91
C VAL A 131 7.58 -3.50 17.73
N GLU A 132 7.24 -3.84 18.97
CA GLU A 132 8.07 -4.65 19.87
C GLU A 132 8.26 -6.07 19.30
N ALA A 133 7.20 -6.70 18.79
CA ALA A 133 7.31 -8.00 18.14
C ALA A 133 8.18 -7.92 16.88
N LEU A 134 8.09 -6.84 16.11
CA LEU A 134 8.94 -6.62 14.94
C LEU A 134 10.41 -6.42 15.35
N MET A 135 10.67 -5.68 16.43
CA MET A 135 12.02 -5.52 16.98
C MET A 135 12.63 -6.85 17.40
N VAL A 136 11.83 -7.73 18.02
CA VAL A 136 12.27 -9.08 18.41
C VAL A 136 12.65 -9.90 17.17
N GLU A 137 11.84 -9.90 16.11
CA GLU A 137 12.14 -10.62 14.88
C GLU A 137 13.38 -10.05 14.17
N VAL A 138 13.57 -8.73 14.19
CA VAL A 138 14.77 -8.09 13.63
C VAL A 138 16.02 -8.47 14.43
N GLU A 139 16.02 -8.38 15.76
CA GLU A 139 17.16 -8.79 16.57
C GLU A 139 17.46 -10.29 16.41
N ALA A 140 16.43 -11.14 16.31
CA ALA A 140 16.59 -12.56 16.01
C ALA A 140 17.22 -12.79 14.63
N PHE A 141 16.86 -11.99 13.62
CA PHE A 141 17.51 -12.03 12.32
C PHE A 141 18.99 -11.62 12.41
N LEU A 142 19.31 -10.53 13.12
CA LEU A 142 20.68 -10.03 13.26
C LEU A 142 21.61 -11.05 13.94
N GLN A 143 21.09 -11.81 14.90
CA GLN A 143 21.82 -12.88 15.61
C GLN A 143 21.87 -14.20 14.85
N SER A 144 21.09 -14.34 13.76
CA SER A 144 21.07 -15.55 12.94
C SER A 144 22.36 -15.69 12.10
N PRO A 145 22.71 -16.90 11.66
CA PRO A 145 23.84 -17.11 10.74
C PRO A 145 23.73 -16.31 9.44
N LEU A 146 22.50 -16.00 9.01
CA LEU A 146 22.25 -15.19 7.82
C LEU A 146 22.50 -13.70 8.12
N GLY A 147 21.96 -13.18 9.22
CA GLY A 147 22.22 -11.80 9.66
C GLY A 147 23.71 -11.54 9.91
N ALA A 148 24.43 -12.51 10.48
CA ALA A 148 25.87 -12.41 10.72
C ALA A 148 26.71 -12.26 9.43
N LYS A 149 26.25 -12.82 8.30
CA LYS A 149 26.90 -12.66 6.99
C LYS A 149 26.71 -11.26 6.39
N HIS A 150 25.73 -10.50 6.86
CA HIS A 150 25.35 -9.20 6.31
C HIS A 150 25.38 -8.09 7.37
N PRO A 151 26.56 -7.79 7.97
CA PRO A 151 26.69 -6.79 9.04
C PRO A 151 26.29 -5.38 8.59
N GLY A 152 26.43 -5.06 7.28
CA GLY A 152 26.01 -3.78 6.71
C GLY A 152 24.50 -3.50 6.83
N LEU A 153 23.67 -4.55 6.99
CA LEU A 153 22.23 -4.40 7.15
C LEU A 153 21.82 -4.08 8.59
N HIS A 154 22.71 -4.32 9.57
CA HIS A 154 22.39 -4.20 11.00
C HIS A 154 22.04 -2.76 11.38
N ALA A 155 22.84 -1.80 10.94
CA ALA A 155 22.61 -0.39 11.23
C ALA A 155 21.32 0.13 10.56
N THR A 156 21.04 -0.34 9.35
CA THR A 156 19.83 0.03 8.60
C THR A 156 18.58 -0.53 9.27
N LEU A 157 18.57 -1.82 9.62
CA LEU A 157 17.45 -2.47 10.30
C LEU A 157 17.17 -1.85 11.68
N ARG A 158 18.20 -1.50 12.45
CA ARG A 158 18.03 -0.80 13.74
C ARG A 158 17.47 0.60 13.57
N ARG A 159 17.92 1.37 12.57
CA ARG A 159 17.41 2.72 12.25
C ARG A 159 15.96 2.71 11.74
N VAL A 160 15.52 1.60 11.17
CA VAL A 160 14.12 1.46 10.74
C VAL A 160 13.19 1.39 11.95
N LEU A 161 13.68 0.84 13.07
CA LEU A 161 12.91 0.57 14.28
C LEU A 161 13.05 1.63 15.39
N GLY A 162 14.00 2.56 15.28
CA GLY A 162 14.25 3.65 16.23
C GLY A 162 15.35 4.60 15.76
#